data_AF-A0A8I0J7K7-F1
#
_entry.id   AF-A0A8I0J7K7-F1
#
_cell.length_a   1.000
_cell.length_b   1.000
_cell.length_c   1.000
_cell.angle_alpha   90.00
_cell.angle_beta   90.00
_cell.angle_gamma   90.00
#
_symmetry.space_group_name_H-M   'P 1'
#
loop_
_entity.id
_entity.type
_entity.pdbx_description
1 polymer ?
#
loop_
_entity_poly.entity_id
_entity_poly.type
_entity_poly.pdbx_seq_one_letter_code
_entity_poly.pdbx_strand_id
1 'polypeptide(L)' 'MLRFLFWHLSSGFLLGTMTALVIVAQNPQALGHNGSIEPVALLMQIFAFGASFAMGSLGTALMGKID' A
#
# COMPACT_ATOMS: atom_id res chain seq x y z
N MET A 1 -20.14 4.31 10.11
CA MET A 1 -19.18 4.82 9.09
C MET A 1 -17.73 4.56 9.47
N LEU A 2 -17.27 4.90 10.68
CA LEU A 2 -15.89 4.65 11.13
C LEU A 2 -15.41 3.19 10.95
N ARG A 3 -16.21 2.18 11.35
CA ARG A 3 -15.85 0.76 11.13
C ARG A 3 -15.58 0.44 9.66
N PHE A 4 -16.40 0.96 8.75
CA PHE A 4 -16.25 0.75 7.31
C PHE A 4 -14.99 1.44 6.77
N LEU A 5 -14.75 2.68 7.21
CA LEU A 5 -13.56 3.44 6.88
C LEU A 5 -12.28 2.70 7.30
N PHE A 6 -12.19 2.32 8.57
CA PHE A 6 -11.03 1.59 9.10
C PHE A 6 -10.84 0.25 8.39
N TRP A 7 -11.92 -0.49 8.13
CA TRP A 7 -11.83 -1.77 7.44
C TRP A 7 -11.16 -1.65 6.06
N HIS A 8 -11.58 -0.68 5.25
CA HIS A 8 -11.06 -0.50 3.88
C HIS A 8 -9.67 0.17 3.86
N LEU A 9 -9.44 1.13 4.75
CA LEU A 9 -8.11 1.73 4.89
C LEU A 9 -7.10 0.68 5.35
N SER A 10 -7.40 -0.12 6.37
CA SER A 10 -6.49 -1.15 6.88
C SER A 10 -6.27 -2.27 5.86
N SER A 11 -7.32 -2.74 5.17
CA SER A 11 -7.17 -3.80 4.17
C SER A 11 -6.38 -3.33 2.95
N GLY A 12 -6.69 -2.15 2.41
CA GLY A 12 -5.93 -1.57 1.32
C GLY A 12 -4.48 -1.25 1.73
N PHE A 13 -4.25 -0.73 2.94
CA PHE A 13 -2.90 -0.48 3.44
C PHE A 13 -2.06 -1.76 3.56
N LEU A 14 -2.65 -2.83 4.08
CA LEU A 14 -2.01 -4.15 4.15
C LEU A 14 -1.66 -4.67 2.76
N LEU A 15 -2.58 -4.56 1.79
CA LEU A 15 -2.32 -4.98 0.42
C LEU A 15 -1.19 -4.18 -0.23
N GLY A 16 -1.18 -2.87 -0.08
CA GLY A 16 -0.10 -2.01 -0.57
C GLY A 16 1.24 -2.33 0.08
N THR A 17 1.27 -2.55 1.40
CA THR A 17 2.47 -2.96 2.14
C THR A 17 3.03 -4.28 1.61
N MET A 18 2.18 -5.29 1.44
CA MET A 18 2.59 -6.60 0.91
C MET A 18 3.10 -6.47 -0.52
N THR A 19 2.49 -5.61 -1.32
CA THR A 19 2.93 -5.34 -2.70
C THR A 19 4.33 -4.74 -2.71
N ALA A 20 4.60 -3.72 -1.88
CA ALA A 20 5.93 -3.13 -1.78
C ALA A 20 6.98 -4.15 -1.32
N LEU A 21 6.66 -4.99 -0.32
CA LEU A 21 7.56 -6.04 0.17
C LEU A 21 7.86 -7.09 -0.91
N VAL A 22 6.85 -7.52 -1.67
CA VAL A 22 7.05 -8.46 -2.79
C VAL A 22 7.93 -7.85 -3.86
N ILE A 23 7.71 -6.58 -4.23
CA ILE A 23 8.55 -5.90 -5.23
C ILE A 23 9.99 -5.81 -4.73
N VAL A 24 10.22 -5.41 -3.48
CA VAL A 24 11.58 -5.29 -2.94
C VAL A 24 12.27 -6.65 -2.83
N ALA A 25 11.54 -7.72 -2.55
CA ALA A 25 12.09 -9.07 -2.45
C ALA A 25 12.44 -9.68 -3.82
N GLN A 26 11.63 -9.40 -4.86
CA GLN A 26 11.81 -10.00 -6.18
C GLN A 26 12.67 -9.13 -7.12
N ASN A 27 12.46 -7.82 -7.10
CA ASN A 27 13.08 -6.86 -8.00
C ASN A 27 13.34 -5.52 -7.28
N PRO A 28 14.30 -5.47 -6.34
CA PRO A 28 14.61 -4.26 -5.58
C PRO A 28 15.00 -3.06 -6.46
N GLN A 29 15.55 -3.34 -7.65
CA GLN A 29 15.90 -2.32 -8.66
C GLN A 29 14.68 -1.55 -9.17
N ALA A 30 13.50 -2.16 -9.22
CA ALA A 30 12.25 -1.50 -9.62
C ALA A 30 11.84 -0.40 -8.63
N LEU A 31 12.31 -0.50 -7.39
CA LEU A 31 12.13 0.49 -6.34
C LEU A 31 13.37 1.39 -6.17
N GLY A 32 14.33 1.32 -7.09
CA GLY A 32 15.54 2.15 -7.05
C GLY A 32 16.61 1.69 -6.04
N HIS A 33 16.45 0.52 -5.42
CA HIS A 33 17.48 -0.06 -4.54
C HIS A 33 18.52 -0.79 -5.39
N ASN A 34 19.69 -0.18 -5.56
CA ASN A 34 20.84 -0.76 -6.27
C ASN A 34 21.95 -1.12 -5.28
N GLY A 35 22.18 -2.42 -5.08
CA GLY A 35 23.27 -2.96 -4.26
C GLY A 35 22.98 -3.08 -2.76
N SER A 36 22.07 -2.28 -2.21
CA SER A 36 21.58 -2.39 -0.82
C SER A 36 20.17 -1.83 -0.69
N ILE A 37 19.42 -2.32 0.29
CA ILE A 37 18.10 -1.79 0.66
C ILE A 37 18.28 -0.81 1.81
N GLU A 38 18.03 0.46 1.55
CA GLU A 38 18.04 1.47 2.61
C GLU A 38 16.76 1.39 3.45
N PRO A 39 16.84 1.19 4.78
CA PRO A 39 15.65 0.97 5.60
C PRO A 39 14.64 2.12 5.56
N VAL A 40 15.13 3.37 5.54
CA VAL A 40 14.26 4.56 5.50
C VAL A 40 13.53 4.66 4.16
N ALA A 41 14.24 4.43 3.05
CA ALA A 41 13.65 4.43 1.72
C ALA A 41 12.61 3.31 1.56
N LEU A 42 12.90 2.12 2.09
CA LEU A 42 11.95 1.01 2.12
C LEU A 42 10.68 1.36 2.91
N LEU A 43 10.82 1.94 4.10
CA LEU A 43 9.67 2.34 4.92
C LEU A 43 8.81 3.39 4.22
N MET A 44 9.43 4.37 3.55
CA MET A 44 8.71 5.38 2.77
C MET A 44 7.96 4.76 1.59
N GLN A 45 8.56 3.78 0.91
CA GLN A 45 7.89 3.07 -0.18
C GLN A 45 6.75 2.19 0.30
N ILE A 46 6.93 1.46 1.40
CA ILE A 46 5.86 0.68 2.04
C ILE A 46 4.69 1.60 2.40
N PHE A 47 4.98 2.76 3.01
CA PHE A 47 3.95 3.74 3.35
C PHE A 47 3.25 4.28 2.10
N ALA A 48 4.01 4.64 1.05
CA ALA A 48 3.44 5.16 -0.19
C ALA A 48 2.50 4.15 -0.85
N PHE A 49 2.93 2.90 -1.05
CA PHE A 49 2.08 1.85 -1.59
C PHE A 49 0.87 1.56 -0.69
N GLY A 50 1.09 1.44 0.62
CA GLY A 50 0.04 1.24 1.60
C GLY A 50 -1.04 2.33 1.51
N ALA A 51 -0.65 3.59 1.54
CA ALA A 51 -1.56 4.73 1.47
C ALA A 51 -2.34 4.77 0.13
N SER A 52 -1.66 4.54 -0.99
CA SER A 52 -2.30 4.49 -2.32
C SER A 52 -3.37 3.40 -2.40
N PHE A 53 -3.08 2.19 -1.93
CA PHE A 53 -4.03 1.07 -1.96
C PHE A 53 -5.15 1.24 -0.92
N ALA A 54 -4.88 1.82 0.25
CA ALA A 54 -5.89 2.17 1.25
C ALA A 54 -6.94 3.13 0.68
N MET A 55 -6.47 4.18 0.01
CA MET A 55 -7.35 5.15 -0.65
C MET A 55 -8.11 4.53 -1.83
N GLY A 56 -7.45 3.69 -2.64
CA GLY A 56 -8.11 2.96 -3.73
C GLY A 56 -9.21 2.03 -3.24
N SER A 57 -8.92 1.22 -2.21
CA SER A 57 -9.89 0.30 -1.60
C SER A 57 -11.11 1.04 -1.05
N LEU A 58 -10.88 2.13 -0.33
CA LEU A 58 -11.96 2.98 0.18
C LEU A 58 -12.78 3.61 -0.95
N GLY A 59 -12.12 4.12 -2.00
CA GLY A 59 -12.76 4.73 -3.16
C GLY A 59 -13.71 3.78 -3.87
N THR A 60 -13.26 2.56 -4.17
CA THR A 60 -14.11 1.51 -4.79
C THR A 60 -15.28 1.14 -3.90
N ALA A 61 -15.05 1.00 -2.59
CA ALA A 61 -16.10 0.62 -1.67
C ALA A 61 -17.14 1.71 -1.43
N LEU A 62 -16.75 2.99 -1.52
CA LEU A 62 -17.69 4.10 -1.48
C LEU A 62 -18.53 4.18 -2.75
N MET A 63 -17.92 3.91 -3.92
CA MET A 63 -18.64 3.90 -5.21
C MET A 63 -19.76 2.85 -5.20
N GLY A 64 -19.48 1.62 -4.76
CA GLY A 64 -20.50 0.56 -4.64
C GLY A 64 -21.52 0.75 -3.51
N LYS A 65 -21.50 1.88 -2.81
CA LYS A 65 -22.44 2.22 -1.73
C LYS A 65 -23.30 3.45 -2.05
N ILE A 66 -22.98 4.14 -3.15
CA ILE A 66 -23.71 5.32 -3.65
C ILE A 66 -24.80 4.89 -4.66
N ASP A 67 -24.71 3.69 -5.21
CA ASP A 67 -25.79 2.99 -5.92
C ASP A 67 -26.79 2.36 -4.94
#